data_AF-A0A6A4FA51-F1
#
_entry.id   AF-A0A6A4FA51-F1
#
_cell.length_a   1.000
_cell.length_b   1.000
_cell.length_c   1.000
_cell.angle_alpha   90.00
_cell.angle_beta   90.00
_cell.angle_gamma   90.00
#
_symmetry.space_group_name_H-M   'P 1'
#
loop_
_entity.id
_entity.type
_entity.pdbx_description
1 polymer ?
#
loop_
_entity_poly.entity_id
_entity_poly.type
_entity_poly.pdbx_seq_one_letter_code
_entity_poly.pdbx_strand_id
1 'polypeptide(L)'
;MNTCAVQDVASLRPADHICIWDTSRWPFRYTHHGIVFAAAESADDITVAHVWSRKSGLRASQADSRFQLTSLREFLNERPTRDMRRVQYNSSLVAEASSLLGEVHRTHADAPPVVLARCRFLLGLGQGHFSILSLNCEHVALWCTTGVGWSKQLLSRTETKVPFLTSSAKATQALERLELQLQAIRDEAKQKNRKLEGLTGKRVYLRLKDSGKFARRFGESLYLVADDPSERDWAFRQRPTSLKLVARVSAYNCVRVEFEDYEQPGDVLYASTTGLRLTRRRALQFKRSFQFELGWDGELQSLRHRRWFVGVQTRDGLLRPFNSRDKAALFEIVDADEMDAQSPMIEPSSGDSEDEESPEDENCSGTQGGPESEADDLKEDGDSS
;
A
#
# COMPACT_ATOMS: atom_id res chain seq x y z
N MET A 1 3.71 12.11 -16.47
CA MET A 1 3.86 10.63 -16.50
C MET A 1 2.58 10.01 -15.97
N ASN A 2 1.88 9.23 -16.80
CA ASN A 2 0.60 8.62 -16.48
C ASN A 2 0.78 7.49 -15.47
N THR A 3 0.46 7.75 -14.21
CA THR A 3 0.48 6.78 -13.10
C THR A 3 -0.64 5.72 -13.20
N CYS A 4 -1.49 5.79 -14.21
CA CYS A 4 -2.62 4.88 -14.42
C CYS A 4 -2.28 3.67 -15.31
N ALA A 5 -1.18 3.67 -16.06
CA ALA A 5 -0.87 2.56 -16.98
C ALA A 5 -0.55 1.27 -16.21
N VAL A 6 -1.19 0.16 -16.60
CA VAL A 6 -0.88 -1.16 -16.04
C VAL A 6 0.25 -1.76 -16.87
N GLN A 7 1.42 -1.94 -16.26
CA GLN A 7 2.60 -2.51 -16.92
C GLN A 7 2.59 -4.04 -16.90
N ASP A 8 2.12 -4.61 -15.78
CA ASP A 8 2.01 -6.04 -15.56
C ASP A 8 0.61 -6.37 -15.04
N VAL A 9 -0.06 -7.33 -15.67
CA VAL A 9 -1.42 -7.74 -15.30
C VAL A 9 -1.46 -8.49 -13.98
N ALA A 10 -0.38 -9.17 -13.58
CA ALA A 10 -0.26 -9.84 -12.29
C ALA A 10 -0.30 -8.85 -11.11
N SER A 11 -0.06 -7.56 -11.38
CA SER A 11 -0.18 -6.50 -10.38
C SER A 11 -1.62 -6.04 -10.08
N LEU A 12 -2.60 -6.53 -10.83
CA LEU A 12 -4.01 -6.22 -10.60
C LEU A 12 -4.46 -6.89 -9.31
N ARG A 13 -5.25 -6.17 -8.52
CA ARG A 13 -5.81 -6.67 -7.27
C ARG A 13 -7.33 -6.75 -7.37
N PRO A 14 -7.98 -7.64 -6.59
CA PRO A 14 -9.43 -7.64 -6.49
C PRO A 14 -9.95 -6.24 -6.13
N ALA A 15 -11.06 -5.85 -6.76
CA ALA A 15 -11.68 -4.52 -6.73
C ALA A 15 -10.94 -3.39 -7.46
N ASP A 16 -9.81 -3.63 -8.14
CA ASP A 16 -9.24 -2.61 -9.01
C ASP A 16 -10.23 -2.27 -10.13
N HIS A 17 -10.57 -0.99 -10.25
CA HIS A 17 -11.32 -0.48 -11.40
C HIS A 17 -10.34 -0.25 -12.55
N ILE A 18 -10.58 -0.94 -13.66
CA ILE A 18 -9.81 -0.82 -14.89
C ILE A 18 -10.66 -0.24 -16.01
N CYS A 19 -10.03 0.53 -16.87
CA CYS A 19 -10.62 1.00 -18.11
C CYS A 19 -9.67 0.77 -19.28
N ILE A 20 -10.24 0.56 -20.47
CA ILE A 20 -9.49 0.44 -21.72
C ILE A 20 -9.98 1.49 -22.69
N TRP A 21 -9.06 2.08 -23.42
CA TRP A 21 -9.37 3.03 -24.48
C TRP A 21 -9.76 2.27 -25.74
N ASP A 22 -11.01 2.45 -26.19
CA ASP A 22 -11.43 1.97 -27.50
C ASP A 22 -11.03 2.98 -28.57
N THR A 23 -9.88 2.73 -29.19
CA THR A 23 -9.36 3.49 -30.33
C THR A 23 -9.94 3.02 -31.67
N SER A 24 -10.69 1.91 -31.69
CA SER A 24 -11.16 1.28 -32.92
C SER A 24 -12.43 1.91 -33.53
N ARG A 25 -13.17 2.71 -32.76
CA ARG A 25 -14.50 3.23 -33.15
C ARG A 25 -14.52 4.75 -33.37
N TRP A 26 -13.59 5.25 -34.17
CA TRP A 26 -13.56 6.66 -34.59
C TRP A 26 -14.89 7.08 -35.24
N PRO A 27 -15.47 8.26 -34.93
CA PRO A 27 -14.92 9.37 -34.16
C PRO A 27 -15.16 9.31 -32.64
N PHE A 28 -15.84 8.28 -32.13
CA PHE A 28 -16.19 8.16 -30.72
C PHE A 28 -15.09 7.44 -29.94
N ARG A 29 -14.26 8.20 -29.23
CA ARG A 29 -13.36 7.63 -28.21
C ARG A 29 -14.21 7.16 -27.04
N TYR A 30 -14.49 5.88 -27.01
CA TYR A 30 -15.18 5.22 -25.89
C TYR A 30 -14.13 4.59 -24.98
N THR A 31 -14.38 4.60 -23.67
CA THR A 31 -13.66 3.78 -22.70
C THR A 31 -14.58 2.69 -22.20
N HIS A 32 -14.05 1.47 -22.11
CA HIS A 32 -14.77 0.33 -21.55
C HIS A 32 -14.26 0.05 -20.15
N HIS A 33 -15.16 -0.08 -19.20
CA HIS A 33 -14.87 -0.11 -17.77
C HIS A 33 -15.24 -1.46 -17.16
N GLY A 34 -14.41 -1.92 -16.22
CA GLY A 34 -14.63 -3.17 -15.49
C GLY A 34 -13.95 -3.16 -14.13
N ILE A 35 -14.37 -4.07 -13.26
CA ILE A 35 -13.78 -4.28 -11.94
C ILE A 35 -13.08 -5.62 -11.93
N VAL A 36 -11.82 -5.67 -11.51
CA VAL A 36 -11.13 -6.94 -11.29
C VAL A 36 -11.86 -7.69 -10.17
N PHE A 37 -12.50 -8.80 -10.52
CA PHE A 37 -13.30 -9.59 -9.59
C PHE A 37 -12.44 -10.59 -8.82
N ALA A 38 -11.55 -11.28 -9.54
CA ALA A 38 -10.48 -12.08 -8.95
C ALA A 38 -9.16 -11.83 -9.70
N ALA A 39 -8.08 -11.70 -8.95
CA ALA A 39 -6.73 -11.52 -9.48
C ALA A 39 -6.06 -12.88 -9.69
N ALA A 40 -5.13 -12.93 -10.64
CA ALA A 40 -4.30 -14.08 -10.96
C ALA A 40 -3.04 -13.57 -11.68
N GLU A 41 -2.12 -14.47 -12.02
CA GLU A 41 -0.86 -14.13 -12.68
C GLU A 41 -1.03 -13.89 -14.20
N SER A 42 -2.00 -14.56 -14.82
CA SER A 42 -2.22 -14.51 -16.27
C SER A 42 -3.51 -13.76 -16.64
N ALA A 43 -3.54 -13.16 -17.83
CA ALA A 43 -4.73 -12.48 -18.34
C ALA A 43 -5.92 -13.41 -18.65
N ASP A 44 -5.68 -14.71 -18.77
CA ASP A 44 -6.74 -15.70 -18.99
C ASP A 44 -7.43 -16.06 -17.67
N ASP A 45 -6.69 -16.05 -16.56
CA ASP A 45 -7.17 -16.42 -15.23
C ASP A 45 -7.72 -15.24 -14.43
N ILE A 46 -7.28 -14.02 -14.73
CA ILE A 46 -7.85 -12.80 -14.14
C ILE A 46 -9.31 -12.67 -14.61
N THR A 47 -10.24 -12.58 -13.67
CA THR A 47 -11.67 -12.38 -13.98
C THR A 47 -12.08 -10.94 -13.76
N VAL A 48 -12.82 -10.38 -14.71
CA VAL A 48 -13.29 -8.99 -14.71
C VAL A 48 -14.82 -8.97 -14.71
N ALA A 49 -15.40 -8.26 -13.74
CA ALA A 49 -16.81 -7.97 -13.66
C ALA A 49 -17.13 -6.67 -14.41
N HIS A 50 -17.96 -6.76 -15.45
CA HIS A 50 -18.26 -5.62 -16.30
C HIS A 50 -19.57 -5.80 -17.09
N VAL A 51 -20.03 -4.73 -17.73
CA VAL A 51 -21.19 -4.80 -18.62
C VAL A 51 -20.73 -5.13 -20.03
N TRP A 52 -21.19 -6.23 -20.60
CA TRP A 52 -20.77 -6.67 -21.94
C TRP A 52 -21.81 -7.53 -22.65
N SER A 53 -21.68 -7.62 -23.97
CA SER A 53 -22.43 -8.52 -24.84
C SER A 53 -21.50 -9.07 -25.93
N ARG A 54 -21.68 -10.34 -26.27
CA ARG A 54 -21.00 -10.99 -27.41
C ARG A 54 -21.60 -10.63 -28.76
N LYS A 55 -22.79 -10.03 -28.79
CA LYS A 55 -23.47 -9.70 -30.05
C LYS A 55 -22.76 -8.55 -30.76
N SER A 56 -22.65 -8.68 -32.07
CA SER A 56 -22.21 -7.60 -32.95
C SER A 56 -23.37 -6.64 -33.26
N GLY A 57 -23.04 -5.38 -33.55
CA GLY A 57 -24.02 -4.33 -33.85
C GLY A 57 -24.52 -3.56 -32.62
N LEU A 58 -24.70 -2.25 -32.75
CA LEU A 58 -24.98 -1.34 -31.63
C LEU A 58 -26.28 -1.67 -30.90
N ARG A 59 -27.40 -1.82 -31.62
CA ARG A 59 -28.70 -2.10 -31.01
C ARG A 59 -28.77 -3.49 -30.39
N ALA A 60 -28.26 -4.51 -31.09
CA ALA A 60 -28.27 -5.88 -30.61
C ALA A 60 -27.37 -6.07 -29.38
N SER A 61 -26.17 -5.46 -29.38
CA SER A 61 -25.29 -5.47 -28.20
C SER A 61 -25.91 -4.73 -27.02
N GLN A 62 -26.51 -3.56 -27.23
CA GLN A 62 -27.15 -2.82 -26.12
C GLN A 62 -28.32 -3.59 -25.49
N ALA A 63 -29.17 -4.21 -26.31
CA ALA A 63 -30.29 -5.01 -25.82
C ALA A 63 -29.85 -6.27 -25.06
N ASP A 64 -28.69 -6.84 -25.39
CA ASP A 64 -28.15 -8.07 -24.83
C ASP A 64 -27.15 -7.85 -23.68
N SER A 65 -26.64 -6.62 -23.54
CA SER A 65 -25.68 -6.24 -22.51
C SER A 65 -26.21 -6.53 -21.11
N ARG A 66 -25.38 -7.22 -20.33
CA ARG A 66 -25.63 -7.54 -18.93
C ARG A 66 -24.35 -7.45 -18.11
N PHE A 67 -24.50 -7.35 -16.79
CA PHE A 67 -23.36 -7.42 -15.90
C PHE A 67 -22.91 -8.89 -15.76
N GLN A 68 -21.67 -9.18 -16.12
CA GLN A 68 -21.15 -10.54 -16.15
C GLN A 68 -19.64 -10.58 -15.87
N LEU A 69 -19.13 -11.81 -15.70
CA LEU A 69 -17.71 -12.09 -15.56
C LEU A 69 -17.14 -12.56 -16.90
N THR A 70 -15.96 -12.07 -17.23
CA THR A 70 -15.14 -12.51 -18.37
C THR A 70 -13.69 -12.64 -17.94
N SER A 71 -12.85 -13.29 -18.75
CA SER A 71 -11.40 -13.19 -18.55
C SER A 71 -10.91 -11.78 -18.89
N LEU A 72 -9.73 -11.40 -18.39
CA LEU A 72 -9.11 -10.12 -18.77
C LEU A 72 -8.82 -10.09 -20.27
N ARG A 73 -8.45 -11.22 -20.90
CA ARG A 73 -8.30 -11.30 -22.36
C ARG A 73 -9.60 -10.96 -23.10
N GLU A 74 -10.73 -11.54 -22.69
CA GLU A 74 -12.05 -11.22 -23.26
C GLU A 74 -12.43 -9.74 -23.02
N PHE A 75 -12.17 -9.21 -21.82
CA PHE A 75 -12.40 -7.79 -21.50
C PHE A 75 -11.61 -6.85 -22.42
N LEU A 76 -10.34 -7.16 -22.68
CA LEU A 76 -9.48 -6.39 -23.58
C LEU A 76 -9.99 -6.46 -25.02
N ASN A 77 -10.64 -7.56 -25.41
CA ASN A 77 -11.14 -7.82 -26.76
C ASN A 77 -10.03 -7.63 -27.80
N GLU A 78 -8.97 -8.43 -27.65
CA GLU A 78 -7.76 -8.45 -28.51
C GLU A 78 -6.89 -7.19 -28.47
N ARG A 79 -7.21 -6.21 -27.62
CA ARG A 79 -6.40 -5.01 -27.43
C ARG A 79 -5.15 -5.28 -26.59
N PRO A 80 -4.04 -4.58 -26.86
CA PRO A 80 -2.83 -4.74 -26.07
C PRO A 80 -3.03 -4.16 -24.65
N THR A 81 -2.38 -4.78 -23.66
CA THR A 81 -2.43 -4.36 -22.25
C THR A 81 -1.98 -2.91 -22.03
N ARG A 82 -1.12 -2.38 -22.92
CA ARG A 82 -0.68 -0.97 -22.89
C ARG A 82 -1.81 0.05 -23.05
N ASP A 83 -2.98 -0.35 -23.54
CA ASP A 83 -4.16 0.52 -23.69
C ASP A 83 -5.05 0.50 -22.43
N MET A 84 -4.76 -0.42 -21.50
CA MET A 84 -5.43 -0.54 -20.22
C MET A 84 -4.89 0.46 -19.20
N ARG A 85 -5.79 0.97 -18.38
CA ARG A 85 -5.51 1.89 -17.29
C ARG A 85 -6.19 1.39 -16.02
N ARG A 86 -5.51 1.54 -14.89
CA ARG A 86 -6.11 1.44 -13.56
C ARG A 86 -6.64 2.81 -13.19
N VAL A 87 -7.94 2.88 -12.90
CA VAL A 87 -8.64 4.12 -12.58
C VAL A 87 -8.19 4.61 -11.21
N GLN A 88 -7.85 5.90 -11.11
CA GLN A 88 -7.40 6.53 -9.87
C GLN A 88 -8.53 7.27 -9.18
N TYR A 89 -8.53 7.16 -7.86
CA TYR A 89 -9.51 7.79 -6.98
C TYR A 89 -8.83 8.78 -6.06
N ASN A 90 -9.62 9.62 -5.36
CA ASN A 90 -9.11 10.54 -4.34
C ASN A 90 -8.02 11.48 -4.89
N SER A 91 -8.19 11.89 -6.16
CA SER A 91 -7.27 12.76 -6.87
C SER A 91 -7.60 14.23 -6.69
N SER A 92 -6.63 15.10 -6.96
CA SER A 92 -6.84 16.55 -6.90
C SER A 92 -7.69 17.04 -8.08
N LEU A 93 -8.27 18.23 -7.92
CA LEU A 93 -8.97 18.96 -8.99
C LEU A 93 -8.15 19.04 -10.28
N VAL A 94 -6.88 19.42 -10.14
CA VAL A 94 -5.96 19.56 -11.28
C VAL A 94 -5.72 18.20 -11.94
N ALA A 95 -5.51 17.14 -11.16
CA ALA A 95 -5.31 15.80 -11.72
C ALA A 95 -6.56 15.28 -12.45
N GLU A 96 -7.75 15.51 -11.91
CA GLU A 96 -9.00 15.13 -12.58
C GLU A 96 -9.22 15.93 -13.87
N ALA A 97 -8.96 17.24 -13.87
CA ALA A 97 -9.12 18.10 -15.04
C ALA A 97 -8.09 17.81 -16.15
N SER A 98 -6.87 17.40 -15.79
CA SER A 98 -5.81 17.06 -16.75
C SER A 98 -5.83 15.60 -17.22
N SER A 99 -6.61 14.73 -16.57
CA SER A 99 -6.71 13.32 -16.95
C SER A 99 -7.57 13.10 -18.18
N LEU A 100 -7.28 12.02 -18.91
CA LEU A 100 -8.14 11.59 -20.00
C LEU A 100 -9.46 11.00 -19.43
N LEU A 101 -10.49 10.89 -20.27
CA LEU A 101 -11.83 10.43 -19.88
C LEU A 101 -11.79 9.10 -19.13
N GLY A 102 -12.48 9.03 -17.99
CA GLY A 102 -12.66 7.80 -17.21
C GLY A 102 -11.42 7.29 -16.45
N GLU A 103 -10.27 7.99 -16.46
CA GLU A 103 -9.04 7.51 -15.79
C GLU A 103 -8.90 7.95 -14.34
N VAL A 104 -9.50 9.08 -13.97
CA VAL A 104 -9.30 9.72 -12.67
C VAL A 104 -10.60 10.32 -12.16
N HIS A 105 -10.90 10.05 -10.90
CA HIS A 105 -12.04 10.59 -10.16
C HIS A 105 -11.60 11.23 -8.84
N ARG A 106 -12.29 12.29 -8.44
CA ARG A 106 -12.13 12.92 -7.12
C ARG A 106 -12.76 12.14 -5.98
N THR A 107 -13.77 11.32 -6.28
CA THR A 107 -14.46 10.53 -5.26
C THR A 107 -13.49 9.55 -4.61
N HIS A 108 -13.74 9.25 -3.34
CA HIS A 108 -13.04 8.16 -2.66
C HIS A 108 -13.63 6.83 -3.12
N ALA A 109 -12.76 5.89 -3.48
CA ALA A 109 -13.16 4.50 -3.63
C ALA A 109 -13.55 3.93 -2.27
N ASP A 110 -14.56 3.05 -2.24
CA ASP A 110 -14.87 2.19 -1.10
C ASP A 110 -13.82 1.08 -0.95
N ALA A 111 -13.81 0.41 0.20
CA ALA A 111 -12.93 -0.72 0.45
C ALA A 111 -13.16 -1.90 -0.53
N PRO A 112 -12.12 -2.67 -0.91
CA PRO A 112 -12.27 -3.79 -1.85
C PRO A 112 -13.43 -4.75 -1.55
N PRO A 113 -13.69 -5.16 -0.29
CA PRO A 113 -14.82 -6.05 0.00
C PRO A 113 -16.19 -5.42 -0.30
N VAL A 114 -16.34 -4.11 -0.12
CA VAL A 114 -17.57 -3.36 -0.45
C VAL A 114 -17.78 -3.33 -1.96
N VAL A 115 -16.72 -3.05 -2.72
CA VAL A 115 -16.76 -3.05 -4.19
C VAL A 115 -17.16 -4.42 -4.72
N LEU A 116 -16.51 -5.49 -4.24
CA LEU A 116 -16.82 -6.86 -4.66
C LEU A 116 -18.23 -7.29 -4.24
N ALA A 117 -18.73 -6.87 -3.08
CA ALA A 117 -20.11 -7.13 -2.67
C ALA A 117 -21.13 -6.50 -3.64
N ARG A 118 -20.87 -5.26 -4.08
CA ARG A 118 -21.68 -4.61 -5.13
C ARG A 118 -21.60 -5.33 -6.46
N CYS A 119 -20.42 -5.81 -6.87
CA CYS A 119 -20.29 -6.63 -8.09
C CYS A 119 -21.13 -7.91 -7.98
N ARG A 120 -21.04 -8.65 -6.86
CA ARG A 120 -21.85 -9.86 -6.63
C ARG A 120 -23.35 -9.58 -6.68
N PHE A 121 -23.77 -8.46 -6.10
CA PHE A 121 -25.16 -8.02 -6.17
C PHE A 121 -25.62 -7.81 -7.61
N LEU A 122 -24.86 -7.07 -8.44
CA LEU A 122 -25.24 -6.84 -9.84
C LEU A 122 -25.21 -8.13 -10.68
N LEU A 123 -24.28 -9.05 -10.43
CA LEU A 123 -24.25 -10.36 -11.07
C LEU A 123 -25.55 -11.15 -10.78
N GLY A 124 -26.12 -10.98 -9.58
CA GLY A 124 -27.39 -11.60 -9.18
C GLY A 124 -28.64 -10.96 -9.79
N LEU A 125 -28.55 -9.71 -10.29
CA LEU A 125 -29.67 -9.02 -10.95
C LEU A 125 -29.88 -9.48 -12.40
N GLY A 126 -28.84 -9.99 -13.07
CA GLY A 126 -28.91 -10.47 -14.44
C GLY A 126 -28.92 -9.34 -15.48
N GLN A 127 -29.91 -9.36 -16.39
CA GLN A 127 -30.02 -8.41 -17.49
C GLN A 127 -30.91 -7.23 -17.09
N GLY A 128 -30.49 -6.01 -17.44
CA GLY A 128 -31.24 -4.79 -17.17
C GLY A 128 -31.02 -3.73 -18.25
N HIS A 129 -31.64 -2.56 -18.11
CA HIS A 129 -31.52 -1.49 -19.09
C HIS A 129 -30.07 -0.98 -19.19
N PHE A 130 -29.39 -1.29 -20.28
CA PHE A 130 -28.07 -0.74 -20.61
C PHE A 130 -28.17 0.19 -21.82
N SER A 131 -27.51 1.34 -21.74
CA SER A 131 -27.40 2.26 -22.85
C SER A 131 -26.07 3.00 -22.77
N ILE A 132 -25.32 2.99 -23.87
CA ILE A 132 -24.03 3.67 -23.97
C ILE A 132 -24.17 5.20 -23.74
N LEU A 133 -25.38 5.74 -23.93
CA LEU A 133 -25.69 7.17 -23.82
C LEU A 133 -26.40 7.56 -22.52
N SER A 134 -26.72 6.62 -21.62
CA SER A 134 -27.36 6.96 -20.33
C SER A 134 -26.89 6.11 -19.17
N LEU A 135 -26.95 4.77 -19.27
CA LEU A 135 -26.38 3.85 -18.27
C LEU A 135 -25.27 3.01 -18.92
N ASN A 136 -24.11 3.64 -19.11
CA ASN A 136 -22.93 3.00 -19.70
C ASN A 136 -22.12 2.20 -18.64
N CYS A 137 -21.05 1.53 -19.08
CA CYS A 137 -20.21 0.72 -18.20
C CYS A 137 -19.47 1.54 -17.12
N GLU A 138 -19.16 2.82 -17.37
CA GLU A 138 -18.52 3.70 -16.38
C GLU A 138 -19.45 3.96 -15.20
N HIS A 139 -20.73 4.24 -15.44
CA HIS A 139 -21.71 4.40 -14.35
C HIS A 139 -21.76 3.16 -13.46
N VAL A 140 -21.75 1.98 -14.07
CA VAL A 140 -21.85 0.71 -13.35
C VAL A 140 -20.58 0.43 -12.55
N ALA A 141 -19.40 0.59 -13.18
CA ALA A 141 -18.12 0.39 -12.51
C ALA A 141 -17.92 1.43 -11.39
N LEU A 142 -18.26 2.69 -11.62
CA LEU A 142 -18.16 3.74 -10.60
C LEU A 142 -19.13 3.52 -9.44
N TRP A 143 -20.34 3.02 -9.71
CA TRP A 143 -21.28 2.65 -8.64
C TRP A 143 -20.74 1.48 -7.82
N CYS A 144 -20.17 0.45 -8.44
CA CYS A 144 -19.48 -0.62 -7.71
C CYS A 144 -18.38 -0.02 -6.82
N THR A 145 -17.55 0.88 -7.34
CA THR A 145 -16.40 1.40 -6.59
C THR A 145 -16.77 2.42 -5.52
N THR A 146 -17.83 3.21 -5.69
CA THR A 146 -18.09 4.40 -4.84
C THR A 146 -19.52 4.49 -4.30
N GLY A 147 -20.43 3.66 -4.81
CA GLY A 147 -21.87 3.76 -4.55
C GLY A 147 -22.57 4.89 -5.32
N VAL A 148 -21.85 5.63 -6.18
CA VAL A 148 -22.39 6.72 -6.99
C VAL A 148 -22.40 6.33 -8.47
N GLY A 149 -23.58 6.37 -9.10
CA GLY A 149 -23.72 6.20 -10.54
C GLY A 149 -23.44 7.53 -11.27
N TRP A 150 -22.20 7.75 -11.67
CA TRP A 150 -21.77 8.91 -12.49
C TRP A 150 -20.89 8.44 -13.64
N SER A 151 -20.94 9.15 -14.76
CA SER A 151 -20.03 8.94 -15.88
C SER A 151 -19.35 10.25 -16.25
N LYS A 152 -18.01 10.25 -16.25
CA LYS A 152 -17.21 11.35 -16.78
C LYS A 152 -17.29 11.40 -18.31
N GLN A 153 -17.45 10.26 -18.98
CA GLN A 153 -17.63 10.21 -20.44
C GLN A 153 -18.86 10.98 -20.90
N LEU A 154 -19.98 10.85 -20.17
CA LEU A 154 -21.25 11.50 -20.53
C LEU A 154 -21.55 12.75 -19.71
N LEU A 155 -20.75 13.04 -18.68
CA LEU A 155 -21.00 14.09 -17.69
C LEU A 155 -22.41 13.98 -17.08
N SER A 156 -22.87 12.75 -16.83
CA SER A 156 -24.23 12.44 -16.38
C SER A 156 -24.23 11.63 -15.09
N ARG A 157 -25.27 11.82 -14.27
CA ARG A 157 -25.64 10.90 -13.18
C ARG A 157 -26.67 9.90 -13.68
N THR A 158 -26.65 8.70 -13.13
CA THR A 158 -27.76 7.77 -13.33
C THR A 158 -29.03 8.33 -12.68
N GLU A 159 -30.15 8.20 -13.37
CA GLU A 159 -31.48 8.51 -12.79
C GLU A 159 -31.84 7.51 -11.69
N THR A 160 -31.39 6.26 -11.82
CA THR A 160 -31.58 5.22 -10.82
C THR A 160 -30.49 5.26 -9.76
N LYS A 161 -30.86 5.01 -8.49
CA LYS A 161 -29.90 4.93 -7.36
C LYS A 161 -28.94 3.74 -7.51
N VAL A 162 -29.38 2.68 -8.18
CA VAL A 162 -28.65 1.41 -8.35
C VAL A 162 -28.79 0.95 -9.81
N PRO A 163 -27.68 0.63 -10.50
CA PRO A 163 -27.73 0.08 -11.86
C PRO A 163 -28.52 -1.22 -11.94
N PHE A 164 -29.28 -1.40 -13.04
CA PHE A 164 -30.07 -2.61 -13.33
C PHE A 164 -31.16 -2.98 -12.31
N LEU A 165 -31.37 -2.17 -11.27
CA LEU A 165 -32.40 -2.44 -10.27
C LEU A 165 -33.80 -2.31 -10.89
N THR A 166 -34.59 -3.37 -10.75
CA THR A 166 -36.00 -3.39 -11.13
C THR A 166 -36.89 -3.15 -9.90
N SER A 167 -38.12 -2.70 -10.09
CA SER A 167 -39.10 -2.50 -9.01
C SER A 167 -39.66 -3.81 -8.41
N SER A 168 -38.99 -4.94 -8.62
CA SER A 168 -39.45 -6.25 -8.14
C SER A 168 -39.13 -6.44 -6.65
N ALA A 169 -40.02 -7.10 -5.91
CA ALA A 169 -39.82 -7.39 -4.50
C ALA A 169 -38.52 -8.18 -4.22
N LYS A 170 -38.15 -9.09 -5.14
CA LYS A 170 -36.89 -9.85 -5.07
C LYS A 170 -35.66 -8.94 -5.17
N ALA A 171 -35.69 -7.95 -6.07
CA ALA A 171 -34.61 -6.99 -6.23
C ALA A 171 -34.48 -6.08 -5.00
N THR A 172 -35.61 -5.64 -4.42
CA THR A 172 -35.62 -4.87 -3.16
C THR A 172 -35.03 -5.67 -2.01
N GLN A 173 -35.45 -6.93 -1.82
CA GLN A 173 -34.90 -7.78 -0.75
C GLN A 173 -33.40 -8.05 -0.95
N ALA A 174 -32.95 -8.24 -2.19
CA ALA A 174 -31.53 -8.39 -2.49
C ALA A 174 -30.74 -7.12 -2.14
N LEU A 175 -31.33 -5.93 -2.37
CA LEU A 175 -30.72 -4.66 -2.01
C LEU A 175 -30.59 -4.50 -0.49
N GLU A 176 -31.63 -4.83 0.28
CA GLU A 176 -31.58 -4.82 1.74
C GLU A 176 -30.46 -5.74 2.28
N ARG A 177 -30.32 -6.94 1.71
CA ARG A 177 -29.23 -7.87 2.07
C ARG A 177 -27.85 -7.29 1.76
N LEU A 178 -27.70 -6.65 0.60
CA LEU A 178 -26.47 -5.94 0.26
C LEU A 178 -26.18 -4.84 1.29
N GLU A 179 -27.16 -4.00 1.63
CA GLU A 179 -26.98 -2.90 2.58
C GLU A 179 -26.54 -3.41 3.96
N LEU A 180 -27.13 -4.50 4.45
CA LEU A 180 -26.70 -5.18 5.69
C LEU A 180 -25.26 -5.70 5.59
N GLN A 181 -24.89 -6.34 4.47
CA GLN A 181 -23.53 -6.83 4.25
C GLN A 181 -22.51 -5.67 4.21
N LEU A 182 -22.83 -4.58 3.52
CA LEU A 182 -21.97 -3.40 3.45
C LEU A 182 -21.80 -2.75 4.82
N GLN A 183 -22.86 -2.73 5.63
CA GLN A 183 -22.81 -2.21 6.99
C GLN A 183 -21.89 -3.05 7.88
N ALA A 184 -22.00 -4.39 7.82
CA ALA A 184 -21.13 -5.30 8.57
C ALA A 184 -19.64 -5.08 8.23
N ILE A 185 -19.29 -4.97 6.94
CA ILE A 185 -17.92 -4.69 6.50
C ILE A 185 -17.40 -3.36 7.08
N ARG A 186 -18.24 -2.32 7.06
CA ARG A 186 -17.89 -1.00 7.59
C ARG A 186 -17.69 -1.03 9.10
N ASP A 187 -18.47 -1.81 9.82
CA ASP A 187 -18.38 -1.90 11.28
C ASP A 187 -17.14 -2.70 11.72
N GLU A 188 -16.78 -3.77 11.02
CA GLU A 188 -15.50 -4.46 11.20
C GLU A 188 -14.32 -3.51 10.97
N ALA A 189 -14.36 -2.71 9.91
CA ALA A 189 -13.33 -1.73 9.60
C ALA A 189 -13.21 -0.66 10.68
N LYS A 190 -14.34 -0.14 11.18
CA LYS A 190 -14.34 0.81 12.31
C LYS A 190 -13.71 0.20 13.56
N GLN A 191 -13.93 -1.08 13.83
CA GLN A 191 -13.30 -1.75 14.96
C GLN A 191 -11.78 -1.85 14.78
N LYS A 192 -11.29 -2.20 13.58
CA LYS A 192 -9.86 -2.19 13.26
C LYS A 192 -9.26 -0.77 13.41
N ASN A 193 -9.97 0.24 12.92
CA ASN A 193 -9.57 1.64 13.05
C ASN A 193 -9.49 2.09 14.52
N ARG A 194 -10.43 1.69 15.39
CA ARG A 194 -10.36 1.97 16.83
C ARG A 194 -9.12 1.35 17.49
N LYS A 195 -8.76 0.12 17.12
CA LYS A 195 -7.52 -0.52 17.60
C LYS A 195 -6.29 0.30 17.19
N LEU A 196 -6.23 0.71 15.93
CA LEU A 196 -5.14 1.54 15.41
C LEU A 196 -5.09 2.93 16.05
N GLU A 197 -6.24 3.57 16.29
CA GLU A 197 -6.32 4.84 17.02
C GLU A 197 -5.80 4.69 18.46
N GLY A 198 -6.08 3.56 19.11
CA GLY A 198 -5.54 3.21 20.43
C GLY A 198 -4.02 3.05 20.48
N LEU A 199 -3.35 2.90 19.33
CA LEU A 199 -1.88 2.91 19.23
C LEU A 199 -1.32 4.34 19.08
N THR A 200 -2.16 5.36 18.94
CA THR A 200 -1.68 6.75 18.80
C THR A 200 -0.92 7.18 20.06
N GLY A 201 0.30 7.68 19.85
CA GLY A 201 1.20 8.11 20.91
C GLY A 201 2.06 6.98 21.50
N LYS A 202 1.76 5.71 21.20
CA LYS A 202 2.53 4.56 21.65
C LYS A 202 3.76 4.29 20.79
N ARG A 203 4.67 3.48 21.33
CA ARG A 203 5.79 2.86 20.62
C ARG A 203 5.27 1.72 19.74
N VAL A 204 5.58 1.77 18.46
CA VAL A 204 5.14 0.79 17.45
C VAL A 204 6.30 0.37 16.57
N TYR A 205 6.17 -0.82 15.98
CA TYR A 205 7.02 -1.26 14.88
C TYR A 205 6.24 -1.30 13.57
N LEU A 206 6.97 -1.05 12.47
CA LEU A 206 6.45 -1.20 11.12
C LEU A 206 6.92 -2.54 10.56
N ARG A 207 6.01 -3.51 10.52
CA ARG A 207 6.27 -4.89 10.07
C ARG A 207 5.82 -5.08 8.63
N LEU A 208 6.62 -5.78 7.83
CA LEU A 208 6.18 -6.27 6.53
C LEU A 208 5.26 -7.47 6.75
N LYS A 209 4.04 -7.37 6.21
CA LYS A 209 3.01 -8.38 6.36
C LYS A 209 3.49 -9.74 5.81
N ASP A 210 3.15 -10.81 6.53
CA ASP A 210 3.44 -12.21 6.17
C ASP A 210 4.93 -12.57 5.99
N SER A 211 5.87 -11.73 6.44
CA SER A 211 7.30 -11.96 6.16
C SER A 211 8.23 -11.95 7.38
N GLY A 212 7.73 -11.69 8.59
CA GLY A 212 8.55 -11.56 9.81
C GLY A 212 9.62 -10.46 9.76
N LYS A 213 9.59 -9.57 8.77
CA LYS A 213 10.60 -8.52 8.56
C LYS A 213 10.07 -7.20 9.09
N PHE A 214 10.96 -6.35 9.58
CA PHE A 214 10.63 -5.06 10.16
C PHE A 214 11.45 -3.94 9.54
N ALA A 215 10.91 -2.73 9.59
CA ALA A 215 11.65 -1.54 9.22
C ALA A 215 12.71 -1.22 10.28
N ARG A 216 13.97 -1.05 9.83
CA ARG A 216 15.10 -0.64 10.65
C ARG A 216 15.84 0.53 10.01
N ARG A 217 16.22 1.49 10.84
CA ARG A 217 16.96 2.70 10.52
C ARG A 217 18.45 2.36 10.38
N PHE A 218 19.02 2.71 9.24
CA PHE A 218 20.45 2.74 8.99
C PHE A 218 20.81 4.14 8.48
N GLY A 219 21.50 4.92 9.32
CA GLY A 219 21.69 6.36 9.10
C GLY A 219 20.35 7.10 9.11
N GLU A 220 20.01 7.79 8.02
CA GLU A 220 18.69 8.42 7.86
C GLU A 220 17.65 7.51 7.22
N SER A 221 18.06 6.40 6.58
CA SER A 221 17.21 5.59 5.71
C SER A 221 16.63 4.37 6.42
N LEU A 222 15.46 3.91 5.98
CA LEU A 222 14.85 2.68 6.49
C LEU A 222 14.99 1.52 5.50
N TYR A 223 15.33 0.37 6.04
CA TYR A 223 15.50 -0.89 5.34
C TYR A 223 14.65 -1.97 6.00
N LEU A 224 14.26 -2.99 5.26
CA LEU A 224 13.68 -4.19 5.85
C LEU A 224 14.77 -5.14 6.30
N VAL A 225 14.68 -5.54 7.57
CA VAL A 225 15.53 -6.56 8.18
C VAL A 225 14.66 -7.69 8.71
N ALA A 226 15.16 -8.92 8.66
CA ALA A 226 14.54 -10.02 9.37
C ALA A 226 14.85 -9.87 10.86
N ASP A 227 13.82 -9.93 11.69
CA ASP A 227 13.99 -10.08 13.13
C ASP A 227 13.82 -11.57 13.42
N ASP A 228 14.93 -12.24 13.73
CA ASP A 228 14.91 -13.63 14.17
C ASP A 228 14.89 -13.65 15.71
N PRO A 229 13.75 -13.92 16.34
CA PRO A 229 13.67 -13.99 17.80
C PRO A 229 14.40 -15.21 18.39
N SER A 230 14.80 -16.18 17.56
CA SER A 230 15.60 -17.34 17.96
C SER A 230 17.11 -17.10 17.89
N GLU A 231 17.54 -15.99 17.27
CA GLU A 231 18.93 -15.58 17.25
C GLU A 231 19.38 -15.18 18.66
N ARG A 232 20.36 -15.92 19.18
CA ARG A 232 20.87 -15.75 20.55
C ARG A 232 22.02 -14.77 20.60
N ASP A 233 22.69 -14.54 19.47
CA ASP A 233 23.79 -13.60 19.40
C ASP A 233 23.26 -12.16 19.21
N TRP A 234 23.54 -11.32 20.21
CA TRP A 234 23.19 -9.91 20.23
C TRP A 234 23.76 -9.11 19.06
N ALA A 235 24.91 -9.52 18.52
CA ALA A 235 25.55 -8.85 17.39
C ALA A 235 24.76 -9.02 16.09
N PHE A 236 24.06 -10.14 15.92
CA PHE A 236 23.28 -10.44 14.72
C PHE A 236 21.80 -10.11 14.85
N ARG A 237 21.30 -9.93 16.08
CA ARG A 237 19.90 -9.60 16.34
C ARG A 237 19.53 -8.20 15.83
N GLN A 238 18.77 -8.18 14.75
CA GLN A 238 18.35 -6.95 14.11
C GLN A 238 17.15 -6.31 14.82
N ARG A 239 17.38 -5.48 15.84
CA ARG A 239 16.31 -4.68 16.47
C ARG A 239 15.58 -3.77 15.45
N PRO A 240 14.24 -3.86 15.37
CA PRO A 240 13.41 -2.95 14.58
C PRO A 240 13.52 -1.49 15.07
N THR A 241 13.21 -0.54 14.18
CA THR A 241 13.12 0.87 14.60
C THR A 241 11.81 1.15 15.30
N SER A 242 11.93 1.57 16.56
CA SER A 242 10.84 2.04 17.39
C SER A 242 10.30 3.37 16.86
N LEU A 243 9.02 3.41 16.51
CA LEU A 243 8.34 4.61 16.02
C LEU A 243 7.23 5.01 16.97
N LYS A 244 7.01 6.31 17.16
CA LYS A 244 5.81 6.85 17.77
C LYS A 244 4.74 7.09 16.70
N LEU A 245 3.58 6.46 16.85
CA LEU A 245 2.49 6.58 15.88
C LEU A 245 1.61 7.80 16.14
N VAL A 246 1.18 8.47 15.07
CA VAL A 246 0.01 9.34 15.07
C VAL A 246 -0.98 8.86 14.01
N ALA A 247 -2.09 8.26 14.43
CA ALA A 247 -3.17 7.83 13.54
C ALA A 247 -4.34 8.82 13.55
N ARG A 248 -4.94 9.05 12.38
CA ARG A 248 -6.12 9.91 12.20
C ARG A 248 -7.09 9.26 11.24
N VAL A 249 -8.27 8.90 11.72
CA VAL A 249 -9.30 8.24 10.92
C VAL A 249 -10.33 9.28 10.49
N SER A 250 -10.47 9.50 9.19
CA SER A 250 -11.51 10.40 8.64
C SER A 250 -12.74 9.66 8.10
N ALA A 251 -12.56 8.39 7.72
CA ALA A 251 -13.64 7.49 7.30
C ALA A 251 -13.22 6.04 7.57
N TYR A 252 -14.16 5.09 7.45
CA TYR A 252 -13.89 3.67 7.73
C TYR A 252 -12.75 3.08 6.87
N ASN A 253 -12.52 3.62 5.67
CA ASN A 253 -11.46 3.22 4.75
C ASN A 253 -10.47 4.36 4.42
N CYS A 254 -10.44 5.42 5.24
CA CYS A 254 -9.53 6.55 5.04
C CYS A 254 -8.81 6.86 6.35
N VAL A 255 -7.59 6.32 6.45
CA VAL A 255 -6.73 6.43 7.62
C VAL A 255 -5.44 7.14 7.21
N ARG A 256 -5.08 8.18 7.96
CA ARG A 256 -3.79 8.87 7.80
C ARG A 256 -2.90 8.57 8.99
N VAL A 257 -1.64 8.27 8.71
CA VAL A 257 -0.63 7.97 9.71
C VAL A 257 0.60 8.88 9.52
N GLU A 258 1.22 9.22 10.64
CA GLU A 258 2.49 9.93 10.75
C GLU A 258 3.32 9.16 11.77
N PHE A 259 4.62 9.04 11.51
CA PHE A 259 5.54 8.28 12.37
C PHE A 259 6.68 9.19 12.76
N GLU A 260 7.00 9.22 14.04
CA GLU A 260 8.14 9.93 14.61
C GLU A 260 9.09 8.90 15.20
N ASP A 261 10.40 9.14 15.17
CA ASP A 261 11.36 8.28 15.84
C ASP A 261 11.12 8.33 17.35
N TYR A 262 10.93 7.16 17.97
CA TYR A 262 10.67 7.08 19.40
C TYR A 262 11.92 7.39 20.24
N GLU A 263 13.10 7.01 19.74
CA GLU A 263 14.39 7.20 20.42
C GLU A 263 14.95 8.61 20.17
N GLN A 264 14.62 9.21 19.02
CA GLN A 264 15.05 10.56 18.64
C GLN A 264 13.86 11.48 18.33
N PRO A 265 13.14 11.98 19.36
CA PRO A 265 12.00 12.89 19.15
C PRO A 265 12.36 14.09 18.27
N GLY A 266 11.47 14.43 17.35
CA GLY A 266 11.66 15.45 16.31
C GLY A 266 12.10 14.92 14.95
N ASP A 267 12.66 13.71 14.89
CA ASP A 267 12.91 13.01 13.62
C ASP A 267 11.62 12.35 13.14
N VAL A 268 11.11 12.81 12.00
CA VAL A 268 9.81 12.36 11.47
C VAL A 268 10.00 11.62 10.17
N LEU A 269 9.20 10.56 9.99
CA LEU A 269 9.21 9.73 8.81
C LEU A 269 8.79 10.52 7.59
N TYR A 270 9.59 10.41 6.54
CA TYR A 270 9.52 11.21 5.35
C TYR A 270 9.87 10.39 4.13
N ALA A 271 9.03 10.44 3.10
CA ALA A 271 9.33 9.82 1.82
C ALA A 271 10.16 10.78 0.97
N SER A 272 11.41 10.40 0.65
CA SER A 272 12.23 11.05 -0.36
C SER A 272 12.15 10.28 -1.69
N THR A 273 12.63 10.87 -2.79
CA THR A 273 12.70 10.18 -4.09
C THR A 273 13.64 8.96 -4.08
N THR A 274 14.63 8.95 -3.17
CA THR A 274 15.64 7.90 -3.06
C THR A 274 15.33 6.88 -1.97
N GLY A 275 14.45 7.20 -1.01
CA GLY A 275 14.10 6.28 0.07
C GLY A 275 13.21 6.90 1.12
N LEU A 276 12.69 6.05 2.00
CA LEU A 276 11.99 6.43 3.21
C LEU A 276 13.02 6.76 4.29
N ARG A 277 12.89 7.92 4.92
CA ARG A 277 13.88 8.46 5.84
C ARG A 277 13.27 9.02 7.12
N LEU A 278 14.02 8.96 8.21
CA LEU A 278 13.75 9.71 9.43
C LEU A 278 14.62 10.97 9.43
N THR A 279 13.98 12.13 9.51
CA THR A 279 14.69 13.42 9.42
C THR A 279 14.05 14.47 10.31
N ARG A 280 14.87 15.35 10.87
CA ARG A 280 14.41 16.42 11.75
C ARG A 280 13.44 17.35 11.02
N ARG A 281 12.24 17.47 11.57
CA ARG A 281 11.20 18.35 11.02
C ARG A 281 11.59 19.82 11.15
N ARG A 282 11.64 20.54 10.02
CA ARG A 282 11.91 21.99 9.98
C ARG A 282 10.59 22.77 9.90
N ALA A 283 10.56 23.97 10.49
CA ALA A 283 9.35 24.80 10.60
C ALA A 283 8.69 25.14 9.25
N LEU A 284 9.48 25.33 8.19
CA LEU A 284 8.99 25.70 6.85
C LEU A 284 8.48 24.51 6.01
N GLN A 285 8.60 23.27 6.50
CA GLN A 285 8.17 22.10 5.74
C GLN A 285 6.67 21.87 5.90
N PHE A 286 5.98 21.68 4.76
CA PHE A 286 4.55 21.37 4.75
C PHE A 286 4.27 20.10 5.53
N LYS A 287 3.35 20.18 6.51
CA LYS A 287 2.92 19.05 7.36
C LYS A 287 2.54 17.80 6.58
N ARG A 288 1.87 17.96 5.42
CA ARG A 288 1.50 16.84 4.54
C ARG A 288 2.68 16.03 4.01
N SER A 289 3.89 16.58 4.03
CA SER A 289 5.09 15.89 3.53
C SER A 289 5.51 14.69 4.37
N PHE A 290 5.04 14.63 5.62
CA PHE A 290 5.36 13.61 6.62
C PHE A 290 4.20 12.63 6.87
N GLN A 291 3.14 12.75 6.07
CA GLN A 291 1.92 11.98 6.25
C GLN A 291 1.78 10.91 5.17
N PHE A 292 1.27 9.77 5.60
CA PHE A 292 0.96 8.63 4.74
C PHE A 292 -0.53 8.32 4.86
N GLU A 293 -1.12 7.85 3.78
CA GLU A 293 -2.43 7.21 3.82
C GLU A 293 -2.21 5.70 3.93
N LEU A 294 -2.82 5.07 4.92
CA LEU A 294 -2.80 3.63 5.11
C LEU A 294 -3.97 3.03 4.33
N GLY A 295 -3.63 2.25 3.31
CA GLY A 295 -4.56 1.51 2.46
C GLY A 295 -5.22 0.36 3.21
N TRP A 296 -6.28 -0.18 2.61
CA TRP A 296 -7.09 -1.25 3.20
C TRP A 296 -6.28 -2.51 3.54
N ASP A 297 -5.32 -2.86 2.67
CA ASP A 297 -4.51 -4.07 2.84
C ASP A 297 -3.19 -3.79 3.58
N GLY A 298 -2.97 -2.55 4.03
CA GLY A 298 -1.75 -2.12 4.71
C GLY A 298 -0.75 -1.38 3.82
N GLU A 299 -1.11 -0.98 2.59
CA GLU A 299 -0.19 -0.19 1.76
C GLU A 299 -0.01 1.20 2.33
N LEU A 300 1.23 1.70 2.41
CA LEU A 300 1.49 3.09 2.78
C LEU A 300 1.63 3.95 1.52
N GLN A 301 0.81 4.98 1.40
CA GLN A 301 0.89 5.95 0.29
C GLN A 301 1.39 7.30 0.81
N SER A 302 2.52 7.79 0.29
CA SER A 302 3.07 9.08 0.68
C SER A 302 2.23 10.23 0.12
N LEU A 303 1.71 11.09 0.99
CA LEU A 303 0.97 12.29 0.57
C LEU A 303 1.86 13.38 -0.04
N ARG A 304 3.19 13.27 0.12
CA ARG A 304 4.18 14.15 -0.51
C ARG A 304 4.30 13.90 -2.01
N HIS A 305 4.48 12.65 -2.39
CA HIS A 305 4.75 12.24 -3.76
C HIS A 305 3.48 11.88 -4.52
N ARG A 306 2.41 12.68 -4.39
CA ARG A 306 1.13 12.42 -5.08
C ARG A 306 0.62 10.97 -4.86
N ARG A 307 0.71 10.47 -3.63
CA ARG A 307 0.23 9.13 -3.21
C ARG A 307 1.03 7.95 -3.78
N TRP A 308 2.32 8.14 -4.04
CA TRP A 308 3.22 7.03 -4.35
C TRP A 308 3.25 6.01 -3.21
N PHE A 309 3.30 4.73 -3.57
CA PHE A 309 3.28 3.60 -2.67
C PHE A 309 4.66 3.35 -2.08
N VAL A 310 4.76 3.11 -0.78
CA VAL A 310 5.99 2.62 -0.16
C VAL A 310 6.15 1.14 -0.52
N GLY A 311 7.32 0.81 -1.07
CA GLY A 311 7.69 -0.55 -1.42
C GLY A 311 9.08 -0.90 -0.92
N VAL A 312 9.48 -2.14 -1.16
CA VAL A 312 10.79 -2.68 -0.81
C VAL A 312 11.62 -2.83 -2.06
N GLN A 313 12.83 -2.29 -2.06
CA GLN A 313 13.79 -2.55 -3.11
C GLN A 313 14.39 -3.96 -2.94
N THR A 314 14.28 -4.80 -3.96
CA THR A 314 14.63 -6.23 -3.88
C THR A 314 16.12 -6.50 -3.62
N ARG A 315 17.00 -5.59 -4.07
CA ARG A 315 18.46 -5.77 -3.99
C ARG A 315 19.01 -5.62 -2.56
N ASP A 316 18.49 -4.65 -1.81
CA ASP A 316 19.09 -4.18 -0.56
C ASP A 316 18.06 -4.03 0.57
N GLY A 317 16.78 -4.26 0.32
CA GLY A 317 15.72 -4.10 1.31
C GLY A 317 15.34 -2.65 1.59
N LEU A 318 15.88 -1.68 0.84
CA LEU A 318 15.60 -0.25 1.05
C LEU A 318 14.11 0.04 0.87
N LEU A 319 13.50 0.69 1.87
CA LEU A 319 12.14 1.19 1.75
C LEU A 319 12.14 2.47 0.93
N ARG A 320 11.32 2.54 -0.13
CA ARG A 320 11.25 3.72 -1.00
C ARG A 320 9.89 3.89 -1.66
N PRO A 321 9.53 5.11 -2.09
CA PRO A 321 8.28 5.34 -2.79
C PRO A 321 8.38 4.92 -4.27
N PHE A 322 7.32 4.29 -4.76
CA PHE A 322 7.09 3.89 -6.14
C PHE A 322 5.81 4.53 -6.65
N ASN A 323 5.82 4.95 -7.92
CA ASN A 323 4.69 5.58 -8.57
C ASN A 323 3.56 4.60 -8.95
N SER A 324 3.74 3.31 -8.68
CA SER A 324 2.90 2.22 -9.15
C SER A 324 2.63 1.23 -8.01
N ARG A 325 1.39 0.71 -7.94
CA ARG A 325 0.89 -0.14 -6.85
C ARG A 325 1.46 -1.57 -6.87
N ASP A 326 1.94 -2.03 -8.02
CA ASP A 326 2.63 -3.32 -8.22
C ASP A 326 3.84 -3.49 -7.29
N LYS A 327 4.52 -2.38 -6.97
CA LYS A 327 5.68 -2.37 -6.07
C LYS A 327 5.32 -2.04 -4.63
N ALA A 328 4.03 -1.89 -4.31
CA ALA A 328 3.58 -1.53 -2.97
C ALA A 328 3.75 -2.70 -2.01
N ALA A 329 4.45 -2.46 -0.91
CA ALA A 329 4.54 -3.39 0.19
C ALA A 329 3.32 -3.25 1.12
N LEU A 330 2.97 -4.34 1.79
CA LEU A 330 1.88 -4.39 2.76
C LEU A 330 2.49 -4.34 4.16
N PHE A 331 2.14 -3.31 4.93
CA PHE A 331 2.66 -3.13 6.27
C PHE A 331 1.60 -3.33 7.35
N GLU A 332 2.05 -3.84 8.48
CA GLU A 332 1.30 -3.90 9.72
C GLU A 332 1.96 -2.99 10.75
N ILE A 333 1.15 -2.25 11.49
CA ILE A 333 1.61 -1.42 12.60
C ILE A 333 1.32 -2.21 13.87
N VAL A 334 2.37 -2.63 14.56
CA VAL A 334 2.29 -3.49 15.75
C VAL A 334 2.72 -2.73 16.99
N ASP A 335 2.07 -3.01 18.13
CA ASP A 335 2.47 -2.45 19.42
C ASP A 335 3.84 -3.03 19.81
N ALA A 336 4.85 -2.16 19.95
CA ALA A 336 6.22 -2.58 20.19
C ALA A 336 6.37 -3.21 21.58
N ASP A 337 5.66 -2.66 22.58
CA ASP A 337 5.79 -3.11 23.97
C ASP A 337 5.17 -4.49 24.16
N GLU A 338 4.02 -4.74 23.50
CA GLU A 338 3.38 -6.06 23.49
C GLU A 338 4.25 -7.10 22.79
N MET A 339 4.90 -6.73 21.68
CA MET A 339 5.76 -7.63 20.91
C MET A 339 7.06 -7.97 21.66
N ASP A 340 7.70 -6.96 22.25
CA ASP A 340 8.92 -7.14 23.04
C ASP A 340 8.67 -8.02 24.28
N ALA A 341 7.51 -7.86 24.93
CA ALA A 341 7.12 -8.69 26.09
C ALA A 341 6.90 -10.17 25.74
N GLN A 342 6.56 -10.48 24.49
CA GLN A 342 6.43 -11.86 24.00
C GLN A 342 7.76 -12.46 23.55
N SER A 343 8.80 -11.63 23.41
CA SER A 343 10.12 -12.09 23.02
C SER A 343 10.84 -12.71 24.23
N PRO A 344 11.48 -13.89 24.11
CA PRO A 344 12.18 -14.49 25.23
C PRO A 344 13.29 -13.54 25.70
N MET A 345 13.19 -13.09 26.95
CA MET A 345 14.32 -12.48 27.66
C MET A 345 15.38 -13.57 27.81
N ILE A 346 16.47 -13.45 27.05
CA ILE A 346 17.70 -14.18 27.34
C ILE A 346 18.36 -13.38 28.47
N GLU A 347 18.29 -13.91 29.69
CA GLU A 347 19.03 -13.33 30.82
C GLU A 347 20.52 -13.30 30.45
N PRO A 348 21.23 -12.19 30.69
CA PRO A 348 22.68 -12.18 30.54
C PRO A 348 23.25 -13.23 31.48
N SER A 349 24.01 -14.17 30.92
CA SER A 349 24.81 -15.14 31.67
C SER A 349 25.62 -14.38 32.72
N SER A 350 25.23 -14.50 33.98
CA SER A 350 25.95 -13.96 35.14
C SER A 350 27.11 -14.87 35.55
N GLY A 351 27.84 -15.40 34.57
CA GLY A 351 28.92 -16.36 34.79
C GLY A 351 30.08 -16.07 33.86
N ASP A 352 30.81 -15.00 34.16
CA ASP A 352 32.25 -14.84 33.88
C ASP A 352 32.80 -13.91 34.98
N SER A 353 32.65 -14.35 36.23
CA SER A 353 33.53 -13.91 37.32
C SER A 353 34.67 -14.94 37.40
N GLU A 354 35.69 -14.76 36.58
CA GLU A 354 37.00 -15.35 36.85
C GLU A 354 37.70 -14.43 37.87
N ASP A 355 37.35 -14.62 39.14
CA ASP A 355 38.19 -14.26 40.28
C ASP A 355 38.74 -15.57 40.87
N GLU A 356 40.00 -15.49 41.33
CA GLU A 356 40.86 -16.53 41.95
C GLU A 356 41.65 -17.39 40.96
N GLU A 357 42.98 -17.52 41.03
CA GLU A 357 43.87 -17.45 42.19
C GLU A 357 45.33 -17.28 41.71
N SER A 358 46.05 -16.34 42.31
CA SER A 358 47.50 -16.20 42.18
C SER A 358 48.22 -17.30 42.98
N PRO A 359 49.31 -17.91 42.48
CA PRO A 359 50.28 -18.58 43.34
C PRO A 359 51.61 -17.80 43.39
N GLU A 360 51.89 -17.21 44.57
CA GLU A 360 53.24 -17.07 45.13
C GLU A 360 53.72 -18.49 45.53
N ASP A 361 54.98 -18.93 45.54
CA ASP A 361 56.31 -18.38 45.28
C ASP A 361 57.28 -19.59 45.19
N GLU A 362 58.43 -19.43 44.53
CA GLU A 362 59.79 -19.91 44.95
C GLU A 362 60.76 -20.22 43.79
N ASN A 363 61.67 -19.26 43.59
CA ASN A 363 63.14 -19.39 43.50
C ASN A 363 63.81 -20.22 42.37
N CYS A 364 64.58 -19.54 41.49
CA CYS A 364 66.05 -19.67 41.46
C CYS A 364 66.76 -18.75 40.42
N SER A 365 67.57 -17.82 40.96
CA SER A 365 68.93 -17.40 40.54
C SER A 365 69.25 -16.82 39.14
N GLY A 366 69.83 -15.60 39.18
CA GLY A 366 70.90 -15.10 38.29
C GLY A 366 70.42 -14.27 37.09
N THR A 367 71.00 -13.14 36.67
CA THR A 367 72.23 -12.42 37.03
C THR A 367 72.13 -11.00 36.44
N GLN A 368 72.66 -10.03 37.20
CA GLN A 368 73.11 -8.65 36.92
C GLN A 368 72.97 -8.02 35.51
N GLY A 369 72.61 -6.73 35.52
CA GLY A 369 73.10 -5.73 34.55
C GLY A 369 72.18 -4.52 34.33
N GLY A 370 72.36 -3.43 35.09
CA GLY A 370 71.96 -2.08 34.62
C GLY A 370 73.09 -1.47 33.75
N PRO A 371 73.08 -0.17 33.40
CA PRO A 371 72.02 0.86 33.54
C PRO A 371 71.81 1.71 32.25
N GLU A 372 70.89 2.69 32.35
CA GLU A 372 70.89 4.06 31.79
C GLU A 372 71.46 4.40 30.39
N SER A 373 70.65 5.12 29.59
CA SER A 373 70.94 6.47 29.03
C SER A 373 69.98 6.73 27.85
N GLU A 374 69.04 7.67 27.93
CA GLU A 374 69.19 9.08 27.53
C GLU A 374 69.54 9.32 26.04
N ALA A 375 68.62 10.07 25.42
CA ALA A 375 68.83 11.22 24.54
C ALA A 375 69.16 11.02 23.05
N ASP A 376 68.50 11.90 22.28
CA ASP A 376 68.93 12.53 21.03
C ASP A 376 68.95 11.62 19.78
N ASP A 377 68.52 12.03 18.59
CA ASP A 377 68.23 13.36 18.08
C ASP A 377 67.74 13.23 16.61
N LEU A 378 67.06 14.27 16.10
CA LEU A 378 67.09 14.74 14.69
C LEU A 378 66.48 13.80 13.60
N LYS A 379 65.86 14.22 12.50
CA LYS A 379 65.55 15.51 11.85
C LYS A 379 64.75 15.19 10.57
N GLU A 380 64.05 16.20 10.04
CA GLU A 380 63.95 16.63 8.61
C GLU A 380 63.85 15.54 7.51
N ASP A 381 63.03 15.60 6.47
CA ASP A 381 62.32 16.65 5.72
C ASP A 381 61.22 15.91 4.90
N GLY A 382 60.10 16.53 4.51
CA GLY A 382 59.95 17.20 3.20
C GLY A 382 59.81 16.19 2.05
N ASP A 383 59.03 16.35 0.99
CA ASP A 383 58.17 17.40 0.49
C ASP A 383 57.41 16.78 -0.71
N SER A 384 56.26 17.36 -1.06
CA SER A 384 55.70 17.48 -2.42
C SER A 384 55.61 16.26 -3.37
N SER A 385 54.37 15.82 -3.66
CA SER A 385 53.69 16.02 -4.96
C SER A 385 52.27 15.46 -4.95
#